data_AF-A0A1F5H1S4-F1
#
_entry.id   AF-A0A1F5H1S4-F1
#
_cell.length_a   1.000
_cell.length_b   1.000
_cell.length_c   1.000
_cell.angle_alpha   90.00
_cell.angle_beta   90.00
_cell.angle_gamma   90.00
#
_symmetry.space_group_name_H-M   'P 1'
#
loop_
_entity.id
_entity.type
_entity.pdbx_description
1 polymer ?
#
loop_
_entity_poly.entity_id
_entity_poly.type
_entity_poly.pdbx_seq_one_letter_code
_entity_poly.pdbx_strand_id
1 'polypeptide(L)'
;MKTKNKGKKVEQDKQSPYSFDEVYKAITQVLVKGTEEQQKKALKVLNEGKGDWVWLKAKLITETYSFADAKGKEEFALIGMQKHLDSGSAVLLNEVFTDPETSIRYRQYKFKKRPIYRIPFATEEMDKYAYDKAINKKFLGDFIEMDVPADNKVIMIPLDTPEKVKDYNGGDYFKKHRFPGTAKKG
;
A
#
# COMPACT_ATOMS: atom_id res chain seq x y z
N MET A 1 -48.93 26.08 8.93
CA MET A 1 -47.79 25.15 8.69
C MET A 1 -46.73 25.92 7.89
N LYS A 2 -45.59 26.32 8.48
CA LYS A 2 -44.26 25.67 8.37
C LYS A 2 -44.02 25.14 6.93
N THR A 3 -43.04 25.64 6.19
CA THR A 3 -41.62 25.40 6.48
C THR A 3 -40.70 26.51 5.95
N LYS A 4 -39.92 27.11 6.86
CA LYS A 4 -38.71 27.89 6.53
C LYS A 4 -37.64 26.89 6.09
N ASN A 5 -37.20 26.96 4.83
CA ASN A 5 -36.01 26.26 4.38
C ASN A 5 -34.78 26.97 5.00
N LYS A 6 -34.34 26.49 6.16
CA LYS A 6 -33.06 26.90 6.75
C LYS A 6 -31.97 26.28 5.89
N GLY A 7 -31.44 27.06 4.94
CA GLY A 7 -30.16 26.75 4.31
C GLY A 7 -29.15 26.51 5.43
N LYS A 8 -28.65 25.26 5.55
CA LYS A 8 -27.48 24.96 6.37
C LYS A 8 -26.37 25.87 5.85
N LYS A 9 -25.96 26.85 6.64
CA LYS A 9 -24.64 27.46 6.49
C LYS A 9 -23.65 26.30 6.61
N VAL A 10 -23.05 25.92 5.49
CA VAL A 10 -21.79 25.20 5.51
C VAL A 10 -20.85 26.15 6.24
N GLU A 11 -20.48 25.81 7.48
CA GLU A 11 -19.34 26.46 8.12
C GLU A 11 -18.18 26.31 7.13
N GLN A 12 -17.82 27.40 6.46
CA GLN A 12 -16.53 27.48 5.81
C GLN A 12 -15.52 27.27 6.93
N ASP A 13 -14.88 26.10 6.92
CA ASP A 13 -13.67 25.85 7.69
C ASP A 13 -12.80 27.09 7.52
N LYS A 14 -12.54 27.78 8.62
CA LYS A 14 -11.71 28.99 8.63
C LYS A 14 -10.38 28.60 8.00
N GLN A 15 -10.13 29.08 6.79
CA GLN A 15 -8.84 28.96 6.14
C GLN A 15 -7.78 29.46 7.13
N SER A 16 -6.82 28.59 7.44
CA SER A 16 -5.64 28.97 8.21
C SER A 16 -5.04 30.24 7.59
N PRO A 17 -4.69 31.28 8.36
CA PRO A 17 -4.03 32.45 7.82
C PRO A 17 -2.63 32.13 7.28
N TYR A 18 -2.08 30.96 7.63
CA TYR A 18 -0.80 30.45 7.15
C TYR A 18 -0.99 29.59 5.91
N SER A 19 -0.05 29.74 4.97
CA SER A 19 0.05 28.89 3.79
C SER A 19 0.39 27.45 4.17
N PHE A 20 0.07 26.52 3.26
CA PHE A 20 0.38 25.09 3.43
C PHE A 20 1.86 24.84 3.75
N ASP A 21 2.78 25.51 3.06
CA ASP A 21 4.22 25.33 3.24
C ASP A 21 4.73 25.86 4.59
N GLU A 22 4.14 26.94 5.11
CA GLU A 22 4.48 27.46 6.44
C GLU A 22 4.05 26.47 7.52
N VAL A 23 2.82 25.96 7.42
CA VAL A 23 2.31 24.94 8.35
C VAL A 23 3.15 23.66 8.26
N TYR A 24 3.53 23.24 7.06
CA TYR A 24 4.39 22.07 6.82
C TYR A 24 5.75 22.22 7.50
N LYS A 25 6.43 23.35 7.31
CA LYS A 25 7.73 23.62 7.94
C LYS A 25 7.62 23.66 9.46
N ALA A 26 6.60 24.32 10.01
CA ALA A 26 6.38 24.42 11.44
C ALA A 26 6.13 23.04 12.07
N ILE A 27 5.24 22.24 11.49
CA ILE A 27 4.97 20.88 11.99
C ILE A 27 6.22 20.01 11.93
N THR A 28 6.97 20.06 10.82
CA THR A 28 8.17 19.24 10.67
C THR A 28 9.22 19.60 11.71
N GLN A 29 9.41 20.90 11.99
CA GLN A 29 10.31 21.35 13.06
C GLN A 29 9.87 20.85 14.43
N VAL A 30 8.57 20.88 14.74
CA VAL A 30 8.05 20.35 16.01
C VAL A 30 8.26 18.84 16.11
N LEU A 31 8.02 18.09 15.02
CA LEU A 31 8.21 16.64 15.01
C LEU A 31 9.67 16.24 15.22
N VAL A 32 10.62 17.00 14.66
CA VAL A 32 12.05 16.67 14.72
C VAL A 32 12.73 17.22 15.99
N LYS A 33 12.38 18.43 16.41
CA LYS A 33 13.10 19.17 17.46
C LYS A 33 12.26 19.53 18.68
N GLY A 34 10.96 19.30 18.64
CA GLY A 34 10.06 19.60 19.75
C GLY A 34 10.24 18.61 20.92
N THR A 35 9.65 18.96 22.06
CA THR A 35 9.57 18.04 23.20
C THR A 35 8.63 16.88 22.89
N GLU A 36 8.74 15.77 23.63
CA GLU A 36 7.86 14.61 23.46
C GLU A 36 6.36 14.99 23.55
N GLU A 37 6.01 15.92 24.43
CA GLU A 37 4.63 16.43 24.54
C GLU A 37 4.18 17.21 23.31
N GLN A 38 5.06 18.07 22.77
CA GLN A 38 4.78 18.83 21.56
C GLN A 38 4.66 17.91 20.33
N GLN A 39 5.53 16.90 20.23
CA GLN A 39 5.46 15.87 19.20
C GLN A 39 4.15 15.09 19.29
N LYS A 40 3.73 14.64 20.48
CA LYS A 40 2.43 13.97 20.68
C LYS A 40 1.26 14.85 20.27
N LYS A 41 1.27 16.13 20.63
CA LYS A 41 0.25 17.10 20.21
C LYS A 41 0.23 17.28 18.70
N ALA A 42 1.38 17.45 18.05
CA ALA A 42 1.48 17.58 16.60
C ALA A 42 0.97 16.33 15.87
N LEU A 43 1.35 15.13 16.34
CA LEU A 43 0.87 13.86 15.81
C LEU A 43 -0.65 13.71 15.97
N LYS A 44 -1.21 14.14 17.10
CA LYS A 44 -2.66 14.12 17.31
C LYS A 44 -3.38 15.01 16.30
N VAL A 45 -2.92 16.25 16.12
CA VAL A 45 -3.50 17.18 15.14
C VAL A 45 -3.38 16.64 13.71
N LEU A 46 -2.23 16.06 13.34
CA LEU A 46 -2.05 15.44 12.03
C LEU A 46 -2.98 14.24 11.79
N ASN A 47 -3.29 13.47 12.85
CA ASN A 47 -4.14 12.29 12.73
C ASN A 47 -5.64 12.61 12.71
N GLU A 48 -6.07 13.63 13.45
CA GLU A 48 -7.47 14.02 13.61
C GLU A 48 -7.88 15.17 12.65
N GLY A 49 -6.90 15.86 12.07
CA GLY A 49 -7.10 17.00 11.19
C GLY A 49 -7.87 16.64 9.91
N LYS A 50 -8.73 17.57 9.48
CA LYS A 50 -9.55 17.48 8.26
C LYS A 50 -9.08 18.52 7.23
N GLY A 51 -9.57 18.42 6.00
CA GLY A 51 -9.20 19.34 4.92
C GLY A 51 -7.70 19.26 4.60
N ASP A 52 -7.01 20.40 4.57
CA ASP A 52 -5.59 20.50 4.20
C ASP A 52 -4.63 19.70 5.09
N TRP A 53 -5.03 19.39 6.32
CA TRP A 53 -4.27 18.53 7.24
C TRP A 53 -4.06 17.11 6.71
N VAL A 54 -5.01 16.59 5.91
CA VAL A 54 -4.90 15.28 5.25
C VAL A 54 -3.75 15.30 4.25
N TRP A 55 -3.62 16.38 3.48
CA TRP A 55 -2.56 16.57 2.49
C TRP A 55 -1.19 16.80 3.15
N LEU A 56 -1.16 17.52 4.27
CA LEU A 56 0.02 17.69 5.12
C LEU A 56 0.55 16.34 5.62
N LYS A 57 -0.35 15.50 6.16
CA LYS A 57 -0.02 14.16 6.60
C LYS A 57 0.48 13.29 5.44
N ALA A 58 -0.19 13.33 4.29
CA ALA A 58 0.22 12.59 3.11
C ALA A 58 1.62 13.00 2.63
N LYS A 59 1.93 14.30 2.61
CA LYS A 59 3.26 14.82 2.27
C LYS A 59 4.34 14.33 3.24
N LEU A 60 4.11 14.43 4.55
CA LEU A 60 5.06 13.93 5.56
C LEU A 60 5.35 12.43 5.40
N ILE A 61 4.31 11.62 5.21
CA ILE A 61 4.45 10.17 5.02
C ILE A 61 5.27 9.87 3.76
N THR A 62 4.94 10.53 2.65
CA THR A 62 5.60 10.28 1.35
C THR A 62 7.06 10.72 1.37
N GLU A 63 7.38 11.90 1.94
CA GLU A 63 8.76 12.36 2.08
C GLU A 63 9.56 11.41 2.99
N THR A 64 9.00 11.04 4.16
CA THR A 64 9.67 10.10 5.10
C THR A 64 9.97 8.77 4.42
N TYR A 65 9.00 8.20 3.68
CA TYR A 65 9.20 6.96 2.93
C TYR A 65 10.24 7.10 1.80
N SER A 66 10.31 8.26 1.14
CA SER A 66 11.25 8.50 0.04
C SER A 66 12.71 8.62 0.50
N PHE A 67 12.91 9.09 1.74
CA PHE A 67 14.23 9.23 2.36
C PHE A 67 14.63 8.04 3.22
N ALA A 68 13.69 7.17 3.59
CA ALA A 68 13.97 5.95 4.33
C ALA A 68 14.94 5.02 3.55
N ASP A 69 15.82 4.37 4.30
CA ASP A 69 16.61 3.24 3.82
C ASP A 69 15.72 2.00 3.63
N ALA A 70 16.31 0.89 3.18
CA ALA A 70 15.56 -0.35 2.97
C ALA A 70 14.86 -0.81 4.27
N LYS A 71 15.51 -0.65 5.43
CA LYS A 71 14.95 -1.08 6.70
C LYS A 71 13.74 -0.24 7.11
N GLY A 72 13.84 1.08 7.03
CA GLY A 72 12.74 2.00 7.31
C GLY A 72 11.55 1.79 6.37
N LYS A 73 11.80 1.45 5.09
CA LYS A 73 10.73 1.09 4.14
C LYS A 73 10.04 -0.23 4.52
N GLU A 74 10.80 -1.24 4.96
CA GLU A 74 10.24 -2.49 5.51
C GLU A 74 9.34 -2.21 6.70
N GLU A 75 9.83 -1.47 7.69
CA GLU A 75 9.06 -1.14 8.89
C GLU A 75 7.78 -0.37 8.55
N PHE A 76 7.88 0.60 7.64
CA PHE A 76 6.72 1.34 7.15
C PHE A 76 5.66 0.42 6.53
N ALA A 77 6.08 -0.50 5.66
CA ALA A 77 5.18 -1.47 5.04
C ALA A 77 4.54 -2.41 6.08
N LEU A 78 5.31 -2.87 7.06
CA LEU A 78 4.82 -3.74 8.14
C LEU A 78 3.80 -3.02 9.04
N ILE A 79 4.02 -1.75 9.39
CA ILE A 79 3.04 -0.95 10.15
C ILE A 79 1.72 -0.83 9.40
N GLY A 80 1.78 -0.57 8.08
CA GLY A 80 0.59 -0.55 7.23
C GLY A 80 -0.13 -1.91 7.21
N MET A 81 0.64 -2.99 7.09
CA MET A 81 0.12 -4.36 7.05
C MET A 81 -0.51 -4.79 8.37
N GLN A 82 0.07 -4.41 9.51
CA GLN A 82 -0.47 -4.75 10.84
C GLN A 82 -1.92 -4.27 10.98
N LYS A 83 -2.24 -3.04 10.53
CA LYS A 83 -3.62 -2.52 10.56
C LYS A 83 -4.60 -3.40 9.76
N HIS A 84 -4.14 -3.98 8.65
CA HIS A 84 -4.96 -4.86 7.84
C HIS A 84 -5.15 -6.24 8.48
N LEU A 85 -4.14 -6.74 9.20
CA LEU A 85 -4.24 -7.95 10.01
C LEU A 85 -5.21 -7.73 11.18
N ASP A 86 -5.06 -6.64 11.93
CA ASP A 86 -5.91 -6.29 13.08
C ASP A 86 -7.38 -6.13 12.67
N SER A 87 -7.64 -5.55 11.49
CA SER A 87 -8.99 -5.40 10.96
C SER A 87 -9.56 -6.70 10.35
N GLY A 88 -8.77 -7.77 10.28
CA GLY A 88 -9.11 -9.00 9.57
C GLY A 88 -9.34 -8.81 8.06
N SER A 89 -8.78 -7.78 7.44
CA SER A 89 -8.87 -7.56 5.98
C SER A 89 -7.82 -8.35 5.20
N ALA A 90 -6.79 -8.82 5.89
CA ALA A 90 -5.76 -9.70 5.37
C ALA A 90 -5.40 -10.79 6.39
N VAL A 91 -4.77 -11.85 5.88
CA VAL A 91 -4.17 -12.93 6.69
C VAL A 91 -2.71 -13.13 6.25
N LEU A 92 -1.87 -13.56 7.19
CA LEU A 92 -0.52 -14.02 6.88
C LEU A 92 -0.61 -15.41 6.23
N LEU A 93 -0.06 -15.55 5.02
CA LEU A 93 0.03 -16.84 4.33
C LEU A 93 1.33 -17.56 4.63
N ASN A 94 2.45 -16.83 4.59
CA ASN A 94 3.78 -17.38 4.81
C ASN A 94 4.68 -16.33 5.47
N GLU A 95 5.32 -16.71 6.57
CA GLU A 95 6.32 -15.91 7.25
C GLU A 95 7.56 -15.70 6.39
N VAL A 96 7.97 -16.71 5.62
CA VAL A 96 9.16 -16.66 4.76
C VAL A 96 8.89 -17.36 3.43
N PHE A 97 8.65 -16.56 2.41
CA PHE A 97 8.70 -16.99 1.00
C PHE A 97 10.00 -16.50 0.37
N THR A 98 10.76 -17.40 -0.21
CA THR A 98 11.97 -17.06 -0.96
C THR A 98 11.66 -17.02 -2.44
N ASP A 99 11.92 -15.89 -3.08
CA ASP A 99 11.80 -15.75 -4.53
C ASP A 99 12.87 -16.60 -5.22
N PRO A 100 12.49 -17.59 -6.04
CA PRO A 100 13.44 -18.51 -6.67
C PRO A 100 14.36 -17.82 -7.68
N GLU A 101 13.97 -16.66 -8.23
CA GLU A 101 14.77 -15.94 -9.23
C GLU A 101 15.84 -15.04 -8.59
N THR A 102 15.53 -14.47 -7.43
CA THR A 102 16.36 -13.41 -6.82
C THR A 102 16.93 -13.79 -5.47
N SER A 103 16.50 -14.93 -4.89
CA SER A 103 16.76 -15.34 -3.51
C SER A 103 16.29 -14.34 -2.43
N ILE A 104 15.55 -13.30 -2.81
CA ILE A 104 14.99 -12.33 -1.86
C ILE A 104 13.89 -13.03 -1.07
N ARG A 105 13.90 -12.82 0.25
CA ARG A 105 12.87 -13.32 1.16
C ARG A 105 11.74 -12.30 1.29
N TYR A 106 10.52 -12.79 1.47
CA TYR A 106 9.31 -12.01 1.62
C TYR A 106 8.39 -12.58 2.71
N ARG A 107 7.67 -11.70 3.41
CA ARG A 107 6.44 -12.07 4.13
C ARG A 107 5.27 -12.00 3.15
N GLN A 108 4.44 -13.04 3.08
CA GLN A 108 3.31 -13.10 2.16
C GLN A 108 1.98 -12.96 2.89
N TYR A 109 1.11 -12.11 2.37
CA TYR A 109 -0.21 -11.83 2.93
C TYR A 109 -1.29 -12.04 1.86
N LYS A 110 -2.45 -12.57 2.26
CA LYS A 110 -3.64 -12.65 1.40
C LYS A 110 -4.69 -11.70 1.91
N PHE A 111 -5.16 -10.82 1.03
CA PHE A 111 -6.33 -10.01 1.27
C PHE A 111 -7.60 -10.75 0.83
N LYS A 112 -8.71 -10.58 1.58
CA LYS A 112 -9.98 -11.35 1.40
C LYS A 112 -10.55 -11.38 -0.03
N LYS A 113 -10.32 -10.35 -0.85
CA LYS A 113 -10.82 -10.24 -2.24
C LYS A 113 -9.79 -9.65 -3.19
N ARG A 114 -8.51 -9.88 -2.91
CA ARG A 114 -7.40 -9.14 -3.53
C ARG A 114 -6.19 -10.06 -3.75
N PRO A 115 -5.24 -9.62 -4.60
CA PRO A 115 -4.01 -10.34 -4.85
C PRO A 115 -3.20 -10.63 -3.58
N ILE A 116 -2.28 -11.59 -3.67
CA ILE A 116 -1.25 -11.78 -2.65
C ILE A 116 -0.39 -10.52 -2.61
N TYR A 117 -0.14 -10.02 -1.40
CA TYR A 117 0.76 -8.90 -1.16
C TYR A 117 2.02 -9.41 -0.46
N ARG A 118 3.18 -8.91 -0.85
CA ARG A 118 4.46 -9.35 -0.30
C ARG A 118 5.27 -8.18 0.20
N ILE A 119 5.87 -8.35 1.38
CA ILE A 119 6.78 -7.37 1.96
C ILE A 119 8.17 -8.01 2.00
N PRO A 120 9.15 -7.49 1.24
CA PRO A 120 10.50 -8.03 1.27
C PRO A 120 11.16 -7.75 2.62
N PHE A 121 12.01 -8.68 3.05
CA PHE A 121 12.92 -8.46 4.17
C PHE A 121 14.06 -7.55 3.70
N ALA A 122 14.28 -6.43 4.39
CA ALA A 122 15.44 -5.59 4.11
C ALA A 122 16.71 -6.32 4.60
N THR A 123 17.70 -6.44 3.75
CA THR A 123 19.04 -6.93 4.12
C THR A 123 19.98 -5.74 4.31
N GLU A 124 21.08 -5.94 5.03
CA GLU A 124 22.09 -4.88 5.25
C GLU A 124 22.71 -4.38 3.94
N GLU A 125 22.82 -5.25 2.94
CA GLU A 125 23.35 -4.94 1.61
C GLU A 125 22.32 -4.29 0.67
N MET A 126 21.03 -4.28 1.04
CA MET A 126 19.96 -3.77 0.18
C MET A 126 19.84 -2.26 0.32
N ASP A 127 20.09 -1.52 -0.76
CA ASP A 127 19.79 -0.10 -0.81
C ASP A 127 18.28 0.17 -0.97
N LYS A 128 17.88 1.43 -0.78
CA LYS A 128 16.48 1.86 -0.86
C LYS A 128 15.82 1.63 -2.22
N TYR A 129 16.58 1.67 -3.31
CA TYR A 129 16.09 1.47 -4.68
C TYR A 129 15.92 -0.01 -5.00
N ALA A 130 16.85 -0.85 -4.53
CA ALA A 130 16.73 -2.31 -4.58
C ALA A 130 15.49 -2.77 -3.78
N TYR A 131 15.26 -2.18 -2.61
CA TYR A 131 14.03 -2.42 -1.84
C TYR A 131 12.77 -2.00 -2.60
N ASP A 132 12.75 -0.78 -3.17
CA ASP A 132 11.61 -0.30 -3.95
C ASP A 132 11.35 -1.19 -5.18
N LYS A 133 12.39 -1.74 -5.81
CA LYS A 133 12.24 -2.73 -6.89
C LYS A 133 11.66 -4.05 -6.37
N ALA A 134 12.11 -4.53 -5.22
CA ALA A 134 11.68 -5.79 -4.63
C ALA A 134 10.21 -5.74 -4.16
N ILE A 135 9.78 -4.64 -3.52
CA ILE A 135 8.40 -4.50 -3.01
C ILE A 135 7.37 -4.29 -4.13
N ASN A 136 7.80 -3.71 -5.26
CA ASN A 136 6.96 -3.54 -6.45
C ASN A 136 7.07 -4.70 -7.45
N LYS A 137 7.86 -5.75 -7.15
CA LYS A 137 7.97 -6.95 -8.00
C LYS A 137 6.59 -7.63 -8.07
N LYS A 138 6.12 -7.87 -9.29
CA LYS A 138 4.90 -8.63 -9.56
C LYS A 138 5.26 -10.10 -9.74
N PHE A 139 4.49 -10.99 -9.12
CA PHE A 139 4.66 -12.43 -9.27
C PHE A 139 3.51 -13.03 -10.08
N LEU A 140 3.84 -14.03 -10.90
CA LEU A 140 2.84 -14.88 -11.54
C LEU A 140 2.08 -15.63 -10.43
N GLY A 141 0.78 -15.33 -10.28
CA GLY A 141 -0.06 -15.84 -9.19
C GLY A 141 -0.66 -14.75 -8.31
N ASP A 142 -0.15 -13.51 -8.35
CA ASP A 142 -0.77 -12.41 -7.62
C ASP A 142 -2.18 -12.14 -8.12
N PHE A 143 -2.41 -12.30 -9.42
CA PHE A 143 -3.67 -11.99 -10.08
C PHE A 143 -4.67 -13.15 -10.10
N ILE A 144 -4.31 -14.31 -9.54
CA ILE A 144 -5.21 -15.46 -9.48
C ILE A 144 -5.95 -15.40 -8.15
N GLU A 145 -7.29 -15.35 -8.20
CA GLU A 145 -8.12 -15.59 -7.02
C GLU A 145 -7.94 -17.05 -6.60
N MET A 146 -6.99 -17.28 -5.69
CA MET A 146 -6.90 -18.53 -4.96
C MET A 146 -7.98 -18.51 -3.87
N ASP A 147 -8.99 -19.37 -4.02
CA ASP A 147 -9.84 -19.80 -2.90
C ASP A 147 -8.93 -20.53 -1.92
N VAL A 148 -8.57 -19.85 -0.83
CA VAL A 148 -7.82 -20.46 0.28
C VAL A 148 -8.86 -21.10 1.20
N PRO A 149 -8.94 -22.45 1.31
CA PRO A 149 -9.81 -23.08 2.30
C PRO A 149 -9.38 -22.63 3.69
N ALA A 150 -10.32 -22.55 4.63
CA ALA A 150 -10.08 -22.09 6.01
C ALA A 150 -9.12 -23.01 6.82
N ASP A 151 -8.63 -24.08 6.20
CA ASP A 151 -7.88 -25.15 6.83
C ASP A 151 -6.44 -25.06 6.28
N ASN A 152 -5.52 -24.66 7.16
CA ASN A 152 -4.14 -24.23 6.90
C ASN A 152 -3.20 -25.26 6.22
N LYS A 153 -3.55 -25.82 5.06
CA LYS A 153 -2.66 -26.65 4.23
C LYS A 153 -2.68 -26.15 2.79
N VAL A 154 -1.79 -25.21 2.49
CA VAL A 154 -1.43 -24.90 1.11
C VAL A 154 -0.65 -26.09 0.57
N ILE A 155 -1.28 -26.92 -0.26
CA ILE A 155 -0.58 -27.85 -1.13
C ILE A 155 0.03 -26.99 -2.24
N MET A 156 1.31 -26.64 -2.11
CA MET A 156 2.04 -26.10 -3.25
C MET A 156 2.19 -27.24 -4.26
N ILE A 157 1.63 -27.10 -5.46
CA ILE A 157 2.04 -27.90 -6.60
C ILE A 157 3.42 -27.36 -6.99
N PRO A 158 4.53 -28.07 -6.76
CA PRO A 158 5.79 -27.67 -7.36
C PRO A 158 5.60 -27.73 -8.87
N LEU A 159 5.80 -26.60 -9.55
CA LEU A 159 6.04 -26.62 -10.99
C LEU A 159 7.44 -27.20 -11.22
N ASP A 160 7.56 -28.50 -11.04
CA ASP A 160 8.65 -29.27 -11.61
C ASP A 160 8.50 -29.17 -13.13
N THR A 161 9.36 -28.37 -13.76
CA THR A 161 10.39 -28.84 -14.73
C THR A 161 10.73 -27.76 -15.76
N PRO A 162 12.02 -27.57 -16.07
CA PRO A 162 12.45 -27.00 -17.33
C PRO A 162 12.48 -28.14 -18.36
N GLU A 163 11.44 -28.27 -19.18
CA GLU A 163 11.52 -28.74 -20.57
C GLU A 163 10.10 -28.92 -21.13
N LYS A 164 9.86 -28.32 -22.31
CA LYS A 164 8.61 -28.36 -23.11
C LYS A 164 7.52 -27.35 -22.75
N VAL A 165 7.85 -26.06 -22.83
CA VAL A 165 6.88 -25.05 -23.31
C VAL A 165 7.34 -24.58 -24.67
N LYS A 166 7.15 -25.42 -25.71
CA LYS A 166 7.38 -25.01 -27.11
C LYS A 166 6.11 -24.67 -27.89
N ASP A 167 4.92 -24.86 -27.33
CA ASP A 167 3.66 -24.68 -28.09
C ASP A 167 2.60 -23.81 -27.38
N TYR A 168 2.97 -22.79 -26.61
CA TYR A 168 1.99 -21.82 -26.09
C TYR A 168 1.80 -20.65 -27.07
N ASN A 169 0.95 -20.84 -28.08
CA ASN A 169 0.50 -19.76 -28.96
C ASN A 169 -0.54 -18.89 -28.24
N GLY A 170 -0.08 -17.83 -27.56
CA GLY A 170 -0.91 -16.86 -26.82
C GLY A 170 -1.88 -15.99 -27.65
N GLY A 171 -2.17 -16.36 -28.90
CA GLY A 171 -3.01 -15.60 -29.83
C GLY A 171 -4.52 -15.84 -29.72
N ASP A 172 -4.95 -16.98 -29.16
CA ASP A 172 -6.38 -17.38 -29.21
C ASP A 172 -7.18 -17.01 -27.96
N TYR A 173 -6.54 -16.78 -26.82
CA TYR A 173 -7.23 -16.39 -25.58
C TYR A 173 -7.83 -14.97 -25.69
N PHE A 174 -7.14 -14.06 -26.38
CA PHE A 174 -7.56 -12.66 -26.57
C PHE A 174 -8.59 -12.46 -27.69
N LYS A 175 -8.77 -13.43 -28.60
CA LYS A 175 -9.80 -13.36 -29.66
C LYS A 175 -11.19 -13.73 -29.16
N LYS A 176 -11.29 -14.62 -28.15
CA LYS A 176 -12.57 -15.09 -27.60
C LYS A 176 -13.15 -14.20 -26.49
N HIS A 177 -12.39 -13.22 -25.98
CA HIS A 177 -12.83 -12.33 -24.88
C HIS A 177 -12.71 -10.83 -25.26
N ARG A 178 -13.10 -10.47 -26.48
CA ARG A 178 -13.29 -9.05 -26.85
C ARG A 178 -14.53 -8.51 -26.14
N PHE A 179 -14.33 -7.59 -25.20
CA PHE A 179 -15.40 -6.78 -24.61
C PHE A 179 -16.10 -5.94 -25.69
N PRO A 180 -17.45 -5.94 -25.75
CA PRO A 180 -18.18 -5.08 -26.67
C PRO A 180 -18.16 -3.63 -26.19
N GLY A 181 -17.71 -2.73 -27.08
CA GLY A 181 -18.12 -1.33 -27.08
C GLY A 181 -17.33 -0.35 -26.22
N THR A 182 -16.36 0.32 -26.82
CA THR A 182 -16.25 1.80 -26.79
C THR A 182 -15.39 2.25 -27.99
N ALA A 183 -16.00 2.21 -29.17
CA ALA A 183 -15.54 3.01 -30.30
C ALA A 183 -16.77 3.70 -30.88
N LYS A 184 -17.17 4.84 -30.28
CA LYS A 184 -17.87 5.87 -31.06
C LYS A 184 -16.79 6.53 -31.92
N LYS A 185 -16.76 6.18 -33.20
CA LYS A 185 -16.04 6.92 -34.24
C LYS A 185 -16.90 8.11 -34.67
N GLY A 186 -16.25 9.27 -34.82
CA GLY A 186 -16.65 10.26 -35.82
C GLY A 186 -16.22 9.80 -37.21
#